data_AF-A0A4U9WHM9-F1
#
_entry.id   AF-A0A4U9WHM9-F1
#
_cell.length_a   1.000
_cell.length_b   1.000
_cell.length_c   1.000
_cell.angle_alpha   90.00
_cell.angle_beta   90.00
_cell.angle_gamma   90.00
#
_symmetry.space_group_name_H-M   'P 1'
#
loop_
_entity.id
_entity.type
_entity.pdbx_description
1 polymer ?
#
loop_
_entity_poly.entity_id
_entity_poly.type
_entity_poly.pdbx_seq_one_letter_code
_entity_poly.pdbx_strand_id
1 'polypeptide(L)' 'MQKFESGEAEFVQLPAKLFFSYLLQNTREGFFSDPIHGGNKEMVGWKLINFPGARADFMDWVERGERYPFPPVSIRGERG' A
#
# COMPACT_ATOMS: atom_id res chain seq x y z
N MET A 1 -13.48 -11.11 11.52
CA MET A 1 -13.70 -10.13 10.45
C MET A 1 -14.94 -10.37 9.63
N GLN A 2 -15.28 -11.61 9.24
CA GLN A 2 -16.50 -11.90 8.45
C GLN A 2 -17.79 -11.29 9.02
N LYS A 3 -18.00 -11.34 10.35
CA LYS A 3 -19.15 -10.68 11.00
C LYS A 3 -19.17 -9.14 10.89
N PHE A 4 -18.00 -8.52 10.75
CA PHE A 4 -17.91 -7.06 10.57
C PHE A 4 -18.22 -6.71 9.11
N GLU A 5 -17.71 -7.53 8.18
CA GLU A 5 -17.98 -7.42 6.74
C GLU A 5 -19.45 -7.65 6.40
N SER A 6 -20.09 -8.67 7.00
CA SER A 6 -21.53 -8.94 6.83
C SER A 6 -22.42 -7.93 7.56
N GLY A 7 -21.88 -7.18 8.52
CA GLY A 7 -22.60 -6.21 9.33
C GLY A 7 -23.39 -6.81 10.50
N GLU A 8 -23.21 -8.10 10.79
CA GLU A 8 -23.85 -8.79 11.93
C GLU A 8 -23.28 -8.37 13.29
N ALA A 9 -22.07 -7.81 13.33
CA ALA A 9 -21.53 -7.29 14.57
C ALA A 9 -22.18 -5.95 14.94
N GLU A 10 -22.53 -5.80 16.22
CA GLU A 10 -23.11 -4.58 16.76
C GLU A 10 -22.03 -3.74 17.45
N PHE A 11 -21.88 -2.48 17.04
CA PHE A 11 -21.11 -1.49 17.79
C PHE A 11 -22.02 -0.33 18.19
N VAL A 12 -21.78 0.23 19.37
CA VAL A 12 -22.62 1.30 19.93
C VAL A 12 -22.45 2.61 19.14
N GLN A 13 -21.26 2.86 18.59
CA GLN A 13 -20.88 4.15 18.01
C GLN A 13 -21.10 4.24 16.50
N LEU A 14 -20.96 3.14 15.75
CA LEU A 14 -21.07 3.13 14.29
C LEU A 14 -21.41 1.74 13.72
N PRO A 15 -22.02 1.63 12.52
CA PRO A 15 -22.25 0.34 11.90
C PRO A 15 -20.96 -0.45 11.68
N ALA A 16 -20.96 -1.75 11.99
CA ALA A 16 -19.75 -2.58 11.85
C ALA A 16 -19.23 -2.66 10.41
N LYS A 17 -20.14 -2.65 9.43
CA LYS A 17 -19.79 -2.62 8.01
C LYS A 17 -19.02 -1.35 7.63
N LEU A 18 -19.43 -0.20 8.17
CA LEU A 18 -18.75 1.08 7.92
C LEU A 18 -17.33 1.05 8.47
N PHE A 19 -17.17 0.60 9.72
CA PHE A 19 -15.86 0.42 10.34
C PHE A 19 -14.96 -0.50 9.50
N PHE A 20 -15.49 -1.66 9.08
CA PHE A 20 -14.74 -2.61 8.28
C PHE A 20 -14.29 -2.04 6.94
N SER A 21 -15.16 -1.30 6.23
CA SER A 21 -14.82 -0.66 4.96
C SER A 21 -13.63 0.30 5.10
N TYR A 22 -13.66 1.18 6.11
CA TYR A 22 -12.54 2.10 6.37
C TYR A 22 -11.27 1.37 6.79
N LEU A 23 -11.39 0.36 7.66
CA LEU A 23 -10.23 -0.41 8.08
C LEU A 23 -9.55 -1.11 6.90
N LEU A 24 -10.33 -1.76 6.02
CA LEU A 24 -9.82 -2.42 4.84
C LEU A 24 -9.19 -1.42 3.86
N GLN A 25 -9.83 -0.27 3.65
CA GLN A 25 -9.29 0.79 2.82
C GLN A 25 -7.95 1.29 3.36
N ASN A 26 -7.90 1.71 4.62
CA ASN A 26 -6.67 2.23 5.26
C ASN A 26 -5.56 1.18 5.29
N THR A 27 -5.90 -0.10 5.44
CA THR A 27 -4.92 -1.20 5.36
C THR A 27 -4.30 -1.28 3.98
N ARG A 28 -5.10 -1.18 2.91
CA ARG A 28 -4.60 -1.18 1.53
C ARG A 28 -3.74 0.05 1.25
N GLU A 29 -4.19 1.22 1.70
CA GLU A 29 -3.42 2.47 1.58
C GLU A 29 -2.08 2.36 2.31
N GLY A 30 -2.07 1.88 3.55
CA GLY A 30 -0.85 1.64 4.32
C GLY A 30 0.08 0.62 3.65
N PHE A 31 -0.47 -0.46 3.09
CA PHE A 31 0.32 -1.50 2.41
C PHE A 31 1.03 -1.00 1.13
N PHE A 32 0.48 0.01 0.46
CA PHE A 32 1.07 0.59 -0.75
C PHE A 32 1.66 2.00 -0.55
N SER A 33 1.64 2.53 0.68
CA SER A 33 2.26 3.82 1.03
C SER A 33 3.79 3.76 1.08
N ASP A 34 4.46 4.91 1.17
CA ASP A 34 5.90 4.95 1.48
C ASP A 34 6.17 4.43 2.92
N PRO A 35 7.23 3.64 3.15
CA PRO A 35 7.57 3.11 4.47
C PRO A 35 7.70 4.17 5.57
N ILE A 36 7.97 5.44 5.23
CA ILE A 36 8.02 6.54 6.20
C ILE A 36 6.73 6.72 7.00
N HIS A 37 5.59 6.30 6.44
CA HIS A 37 4.28 6.39 7.10
C HIS A 37 3.99 5.21 8.04
N GLY A 38 4.96 4.30 8.25
CA GLY A 38 4.84 3.14 9.12
C GLY A 38 4.16 1.92 8.48
N GLY A 39 3.67 2.05 7.25
CA GLY A 39 3.18 0.96 6.41
C GLY A 39 4.28 0.34 5.53
N ASN A 40 3.87 -0.48 4.56
CA ASN A 40 4.70 -1.03 3.47
C ASN A 40 6.16 -1.36 3.84
N LYS A 41 6.36 -2.06 4.97
CA LYS A 41 7.71 -2.35 5.49
C LYS A 41 8.57 -3.02 4.42
N GLU A 42 9.81 -2.58 4.28
CA GLU A 42 10.76 -3.08 3.26
C GLU A 42 10.23 -2.97 1.82
N MET A 43 9.23 -2.10 1.61
CA MET A 43 8.59 -1.85 0.32
C MET A 43 8.01 -3.12 -0.32
N VAL A 44 7.55 -4.08 0.48
CA VAL A 44 7.02 -5.37 -0.02
C VAL A 44 5.82 -5.21 -0.95
N GLY A 45 4.92 -4.25 -0.67
CA GLY A 45 3.79 -3.95 -1.54
C GLY A 45 4.24 -3.38 -2.87
N TRP A 46 5.29 -2.56 -2.88
CA TRP A 46 5.88 -2.02 -4.11
C TRP A 46 6.61 -3.09 -4.93
N LYS A 47 7.37 -3.97 -4.27
CA LYS A 47 8.00 -5.13 -4.91
C LYS A 47 6.97 -6.04 -5.59
N LEU A 48 5.84 -6.27 -4.94
CA LEU A 48 4.75 -7.10 -5.47
C LEU A 48 4.22 -6.59 -6.81
N ILE A 49 4.03 -5.27 -6.93
CA ILE A 49 3.47 -4.65 -8.15
C ILE A 49 4.54 -4.09 -9.09
N ASN A 50 5.81 -4.34 -8.81
CA ASN A 50 6.95 -3.78 -9.54
C ASN A 50 6.94 -2.23 -9.62
N PHE A 51 6.50 -1.58 -8.54
CA PHE A 51 6.56 -0.13 -8.42
C PHE A 51 7.97 0.29 -7.94
N PRO A 52 8.63 1.24 -8.62
CA PRO A 52 10.02 1.63 -8.35
C PRO A 52 10.20 2.55 -7.13
N GLY A 53 9.11 3.03 -6.52
CA GLY A 53 9.18 4.01 -5.44
C GLY A 53 9.57 5.41 -5.92
N ALA A 54 10.18 6.20 -5.03
CA ALA A 54 10.57 7.59 -5.25
C ALA A 54 11.85 7.73 -6.10
N ARG A 55 11.84 7.16 -7.32
CA ARG A 55 12.96 7.21 -8.27
C ARG A 55 12.74 8.26 -9.35
N ALA A 56 13.61 9.28 -9.38
CA ALA A 56 13.53 10.36 -10.35
C ALA A 56 13.76 9.89 -11.80
N ASP A 57 14.62 8.88 -11.99
CA ASP A 57 14.97 8.29 -13.29
C ASP A 57 13.89 7.35 -13.86
N PHE A 58 12.84 7.05 -13.08
CA PHE A 58 11.80 6.14 -13.55
C PHE A 58 11.02 6.70 -14.75
N MET A 59 10.84 8.01 -14.84
CA MET A 59 10.05 8.63 -15.92
C MET A 59 10.60 8.28 -17.30
N ASP A 60 11.93 8.25 -17.45
CA ASP A 60 12.60 7.88 -18.71
C ASP A 60 12.52 6.39 -19.04
N TRP A 61 12.10 5.56 -18.07
CA TRP A 61 11.97 4.12 -18.23
C TRP A 61 10.55 3.69 -18.66
N VAL A 62 9.52 4.43 -18.27
CA VAL A 62 8.11 4.06 -18.49
C VAL A 62 7.80 3.83 -19.97
N GLU A 63 8.41 4.59 -20.87
CA GLU A 63 8.17 4.52 -22.32
C GLU A 63 8.63 3.19 -22.96
N ARG A 64 9.47 2.42 -22.26
CA ARG A 64 10.07 1.18 -22.79
C ARG A 64 9.13 -0.01 -22.73
N GLY A 65 8.09 0.04 -21.87
CA GLY A 65 7.22 -1.10 -21.60
C GLY A 65 7.92 -2.29 -20.93
N GLU A 66 9.14 -2.09 -20.44
CA GLU A 66 9.97 -3.11 -19.81
C GLU A 66 9.86 -3.06 -18.29
N ARG A 67 10.08 -4.21 -17.64
CA ARG A 67 10.14 -4.29 -16.19
C ARG A 67 11.31 -3.44 -15.68
N TYR A 68 11.04 -2.52 -14.74
CA TYR A 68 12.10 -1.74 -14.10
C TYR A 68 13.08 -2.65 -13.35
N PRO A 69 14.40 -2.55 -13.58
CA PRO A 69 15.37 -3.56 -13.16
C PRO A 69 15.87 -3.39 -11.71
N PHE A 70 15.69 -2.19 -11.13
CA PHE A 70 16.22 -1.90 -9.80
C PHE A 70 15.15 -2.03 -8.71
N PRO A 71 15.54 -2.36 -7.48
CA PRO A 71 14.62 -2.41 -6.35
C PRO A 71 14.02 -1.03 -6.05
N PRO A 72 12.86 -1.01 -5.37
CA PRO A 72 12.21 0.24 -5.00
C PRO A 72 13.06 1.09 -4.06
N VAL A 73 12.82 2.40 -4.11
CA VAL A 73 13.47 3.40 -3.24
C VAL A 73 12.41 4.14 -2.45
N SER A 74 12.56 4.20 -1.12
CA SER A 74 11.70 5.04 -0.27
C SER A 74 12.07 6.52 -0.39
N ILE A 75 11.18 7.41 0.05
CA ILE A 75 11.44 8.86 0.14
C ILE A 75 12.69 9.15 0.99
N ARG A 76 13.00 8.28 1.98
CA ARG A 76 14.22 8.38 2.79
C ARG A 76 15.49 7.86 2.10
N GLY A 77 15.36 7.30 0.90
CA GLY A 77 16.48 6.72 0.14
C GLY A 77 16.80 5.27 0.50
N GLU A 78 15.99 4.61 1.32
CA GLU A 78 16.15 3.18 1.63
C GLU A 78 15.89 2.35 0.38
N ARG A 79 16.65 1.27 0.20
CA ARG A 79 16.55 0.38 -0.96
C ARG A 79 16.00 -0.97 -0.54
N GLY A 80 15.04 -1.47 -1.32
CA GLY A 80 14.38 -2.75 -1.11
C GLY A 80 15.17 -3.94 -1.63
#